data_AF-A0A961EKF8-F1
#
_entry.id   AF-A0A961EKF8-F1
#
_cell.length_a   1.000
_cell.length_b   1.000
_cell.length_c   1.000
_cell.angle_alpha   90.00
_cell.angle_beta   90.00
_cell.angle_gamma   90.00
#
_symmetry.space_group_name_H-M   'P 1'
#
loop_
_entity.id
_entity.type
_entity.pdbx_description
1 polymer ?
#
loop_
_entity_poly.entity_id
_entity_poly.type
_entity_poly.pdbx_seq_one_letter_code
_entity_poly.pdbx_strand_id
1 'polypeptide(L)' 'ECRRSDAVIAAAGLDDRGAGTTFPAAGATLGWMIHHMFEETARHAGQLDLIRELLDGEKSYF' A
#
# COMPACT_ATOMS: atom_id res chain seq x y z
N GLU A 1 11.09 10.41 -2.28
CA GLU A 1 10.09 9.71 -1.43
C GLU A 1 10.42 8.24 -1.15
N CYS A 2 10.46 7.32 -2.12
CA CYS A 2 10.71 5.88 -1.83
C CYS A 2 11.94 5.61 -0.97
N ARG A 3 13.12 6.13 -1.37
CA ARG A 3 14.37 5.99 -0.57
C ARG A 3 14.25 6.45 0.89
N ARG A 4 13.43 7.47 1.16
CA ARG A 4 13.21 7.95 2.53
C ARG A 4 12.35 6.95 3.31
N SER A 5 11.27 6.47 2.70
CA SER A 5 10.44 5.42 3.29
C SER A 5 11.21 4.13 3.51
N ASP A 6 12.04 3.71 2.55
CA ASP A 6 12.89 2.52 2.65
C ASP A 6 13.84 2.62 3.84
N ALA A 7 14.47 3.79 4.04
CA ALA A 7 15.35 4.03 5.19
C ALA A 7 14.61 3.96 6.53
N VAL A 8 13.37 4.48 6.60
CA VAL A 8 12.53 4.41 7.81
C VAL A 8 12.10 2.97 8.09
N ILE A 9 11.66 2.24 7.06
CA ILE A 9 11.25 0.83 7.17
C ILE A 9 12.43 -0.02 7.63
N ALA A 10 13.62 0.19 7.07
CA ALA A 10 14.82 -0.56 7.43
C ALA A 10 15.29 -0.30 8.87
N ALA A 11 14.93 0.86 9.45
CA ALA A 11 15.34 1.27 10.79
C ALA A 11 14.33 0.89 11.89
N ALA A 12 13.14 0.38 11.54
CA ALA A 12 12.05 0.11 12.47
C ALA A 12 11.64 -1.38 12.46
N GLY A 13 11.11 -1.84 13.60
CA GLY A 13 10.50 -3.16 13.73
C GLY A 13 9.09 -3.19 13.16
N LEU A 14 8.65 -4.34 12.63
CA LEU A 14 7.29 -4.48 12.09
C LEU A 14 6.20 -4.31 13.16
N ASP A 15 6.50 -4.55 14.43
CA ASP A 15 5.59 -4.35 15.56
C ASP A 15 5.63 -2.92 16.13
N ASP A 16 6.54 -2.06 15.64
CA ASP A 16 6.62 -0.67 16.09
C ASP A 16 5.37 0.09 15.68
N ARG A 17 4.80 0.85 16.62
CA ARG A 17 3.59 1.64 16.40
C ARG A 17 3.92 3.02 15.85
N GLY A 18 3.12 3.46 14.89
CA GLY A 18 3.19 4.84 14.40
C GLY A 18 2.94 5.86 15.50
N ALA A 19 3.67 6.98 15.44
CA ALA A 19 3.54 8.08 16.39
C ALA A 19 2.26 8.94 16.19
N GLY A 20 1.50 8.68 15.11
CA GLY A 20 0.26 9.40 14.83
C GLY A 20 -0.85 9.04 15.81
N THR A 21 -1.59 10.03 16.28
CA THR A 21 -2.64 9.89 17.30
C THR A 21 -4.03 10.36 16.85
N THR A 22 -4.14 10.96 15.67
CA THR A 22 -5.30 11.77 15.29
C THR A 22 -6.18 11.20 14.17
N PHE A 23 -5.80 10.07 13.59
CA PHE A 23 -6.51 9.46 12.45
C PHE A 23 -6.89 8.01 12.76
N PRO A 24 -7.84 7.39 12.02
CA PRO A 24 -8.35 6.07 12.35
C PRO A 24 -7.30 4.95 12.46
N ALA A 25 -6.22 5.04 11.68
CA ALA A 25 -5.07 4.13 11.73
C ALA A 25 -3.96 4.58 12.71
N ALA A 26 -4.25 5.54 13.60
CA ALA A 26 -3.34 5.98 14.64
C ALA A 26 -2.91 4.79 15.52
N GLY A 27 -1.61 4.67 15.77
CA GLY A 27 -1.05 3.56 16.55
C GLY A 27 -1.04 2.20 15.86
N ALA A 28 -1.36 2.11 14.56
CA ALA A 28 -1.12 0.89 13.78
C ALA A 28 0.38 0.53 13.80
N THR A 29 0.68 -0.77 13.67
CA THR A 29 2.06 -1.23 13.58
C THR A 29 2.60 -1.02 12.16
N LEU A 30 3.92 -0.92 12.01
CA LEU A 30 4.56 -0.80 10.70
C LEU A 30 4.18 -1.95 9.76
N GLY A 31 4.11 -3.18 10.28
CA GLY A 31 3.67 -4.35 9.52
C GLY A 31 2.25 -4.21 8.99
N TRP A 32 1.33 -3.69 9.81
CA TRP A 32 -0.03 -3.38 9.37
C TRP A 32 -0.03 -2.32 8.25
N MET A 33 0.76 -1.25 8.41
CA MET A 33 0.85 -0.18 7.41
C MET A 33 1.36 -0.69 6.06
N ILE A 34 2.42 -1.50 6.06
CA ILE A 34 2.98 -2.08 4.83
C ILE A 34 1.97 -3.00 4.16
N HIS A 35 1.31 -3.87 4.93
CA HIS A 35 0.27 -4.75 4.40
C HIS A 35 -0.89 -3.95 3.80
N HIS A 36 -1.34 -2.90 4.49
CA HIS A 36 -2.39 -2.02 4.01
C HIS A 36 -2.00 -1.31 2.70
N MET A 37 -0.77 -0.82 2.59
CA MET A 37 -0.28 -0.20 1.34
C MET A 37 -0.20 -1.20 0.19
N PHE A 38 0.17 -2.45 0.46
CA PHE A 38 0.14 -3.51 -0.54
C PHE A 38 -1.29 -3.76 -1.03
N GLU A 39 -2.24 -3.95 -0.10
CA GLU A 39 -3.65 -4.18 -0.42
C GLU A 39 -4.24 -3.02 -1.24
N GLU A 40 -4.01 -1.78 -0.81
CA GLU A 40 -4.49 -0.58 -1.48
C GLU A 40 -3.94 -0.47 -2.91
N THR A 41 -2.64 -0.75 -3.07
CA THR A 41 -1.98 -0.72 -4.37
C THR A 41 -2.55 -1.79 -5.30
N ALA A 42 -2.75 -3.02 -4.80
CA ALA A 42 -3.33 -4.10 -5.59
C ALA A 42 -4.77 -3.80 -6.00
N ARG A 43 -5.58 -3.20 -5.10
CA ARG A 43 -6.96 -2.81 -5.41
C ARG A 43 -7.01 -1.76 -6.52
N HIS A 44 -6.18 -0.72 -6.43
CA HIS A 44 -6.08 0.30 -7.47
C HIS A 44 -5.55 -0.27 -8.79
N ALA A 45 -4.53 -1.13 -8.74
CA ALA A 45 -4.01 -1.77 -9.94
C ALA A 45 -5.08 -2.60 -10.65
N GLY A 46 -5.88 -3.40 -9.92
CA GLY A 46 -6.98 -4.16 -10.49
C GLY A 46 -8.10 -3.28 -11.08
N GLN A 47 -8.41 -2.15 -10.43
CA GLN A 47 -9.37 -1.18 -10.98
C GLN A 47 -8.86 -0.53 -12.28
N LEU A 48 -7.58 -0.17 -12.33
CA LEU A 48 -6.96 0.40 -13.52
C LEU A 48 -6.88 -0.63 -14.65
N ASP A 49 -6.63 -1.89 -14.32
CA ASP A 49 -6.62 -2.97 -15.31
C ASP A 49 -8.00 -3.15 -15.93
N LEU A 50 -9.06 -3.18 -15.11
CA LEU A 50 -10.44 -3.24 -15.61
C LEU A 50 -10.77 -2.05 -16.55
N ILE A 51 -10.34 -0.84 -16.20
CA ILE A 51 -10.53 0.33 -17.06
C ILE A 51 -9.77 0.16 -18.38
N ARG A 52 -8.54 -0.35 -18.33
CA ARG A 52 -7.73 -0.63 -19.53
C ARG A 52 -8.44 -1.65 -20.43
N GLU A 53 -8.89 -2.79 -19.89
CA GLU A 53 -9.61 -3.83 -20.63
C GLU A 53 -10.90 -3.32 -21.29
N LEU A 54 -11.61 -2.40 -20.64
CA LEU A 54 -12.81 -1.77 -21.20
C LEU A 54 -12.49 -0.80 -22.37
N LEU A 55 -11.31 -0.19 -22.36
CA LEU A 55 -10.89 0.76 -23.39
C LEU A 55 -10.30 0.06 -24.62
N ASP A 56 -9.51 -0.99 -24.44
CA ASP A 56 -8.84 -1.72 -25.54
C ASP A 56 -9.63 -2.96 -26.02
N GLY A 57 -10.58 -3.46 -25.22
CA GLY A 57 -11.36 -4.66 -25.53
C GLY A 57 -10.58 -5.97 -25.37
N GLU A 58 -9.35 -5.90 -24.84
CA GLU A 58 -8.45 -7.04 -24.65
C GLU A 58 -8.28 -7.33 -23.16
N LYS A 59 -8.60 -8.58 -22.77
CA LYS A 59 -8.40 -9.02 -21.39
C LYS A 59 -6.94 -9.34 -21.12
N SER A 60 -6.43 -8.92 -19.97
CA SER A 60 -5.15 -9.42 -19.45
C SER A 60 -5.41 -10.71 -18.70
N TYR A 61 -5.13 -11.84 -19.33
CA TYR A 61 -5.12 -13.14 -18.64
C TYR A 61 -3.73 -13.42 -18.05
N PHE A 62 -3.34 -12.64 -17.04
CA PHE A 62 -2.30 -12.97 -16.07
C PHE A 62 -2.66 -12.37 -14.71
#